data_AF-A0A5S3UU70-F1
#
_entry.id   AF-A0A5S3UU70-F1
#
_cell.length_a   1.000
_cell.length_b   1.000
_cell.length_c   1.000
_cell.angle_alpha   90.00
_cell.angle_beta   90.00
_cell.angle_gamma   90.00
#
_symmetry.space_group_name_H-M   'P 1'
#
loop_
_entity.id
_entity.type
_entity.pdbx_description
1 polymer ?
#
loop_
_entity_poly.entity_id
_entity_poly.type
_entity_poly.pdbx_seq_one_letter_code
_entity_poly.pdbx_strand_id
1 'polypeptide(L)'
;MKDVFFGLAEQYDTGSIPNVAINASGQILEVHKNEEGYKLYYRFGNLNKATVSWGSSHHYDDGNTPAVAMNNRGVAVEVHKNQAGSTLYYHVGDVSSNGVSWHSSHKYDSGIEPHVAVNDDGIVVEVHKTQSPFSNGLYYHVGQVNGSKVDWHSSHEYDSGSVPQVALNNNGYVVEVHQSQSKSKVWYHVGRVNGSKVDFGSSHEFGSGTAPSVALTDDEMVIAVWSQGTKLYQRQGQISGTQIDWQSDAVEFDDGQRPSVGIANNTAVQVHPSETILYGLWYSTSMLTNRASWMQDRLSELGNRTISELALPASHDSGMYKGGLAVFGKTQDLSIKGQLEAGVRYFDLRPKWIGSKFVIYHGPITGPDLSEVLSDIRAYCEQGHKELAILKFSHFDGINSANYPVFRQQVEDAIGAWMVKTKPEGKRLAEGTLSEYVNDGTAMMVAVGNDLAIDQPQQGFWVYKDWDSGSVAQADLTVFDEYSNTISFSSMKKDQFEKFETFTGKCKKDPSVPCDLFLLSWTLTPPTAVWPVSKEANRALGSAMVELPEKNQYGKIVNLLYVDYVEYARATDVAIAQNNTNQF
;
A
#
# COMPACT_ATOMS: atom_id res chain seq x y z
N MET A 1 9.23 4.83 -10.46
CA MET A 1 8.82 3.61 -11.22
C MET A 1 7.57 3.05 -10.55
N LYS A 2 6.77 2.24 -11.23
CA LYS A 2 5.59 1.62 -10.58
C LYS A 2 6.04 0.61 -9.53
N ASP A 3 5.48 0.67 -8.34
CA ASP A 3 5.70 -0.31 -7.28
C ASP A 3 4.39 -0.71 -6.58
N VAL A 4 4.48 -1.77 -5.77
CA VAL A 4 3.45 -2.11 -4.79
C VAL A 4 3.95 -1.79 -3.40
N PHE A 5 3.04 -1.66 -2.46
CA PHE A 5 3.26 -1.32 -1.08
C PHE A 5 2.09 -1.87 -0.25
N PHE A 6 2.28 -3.06 0.32
CA PHE A 6 1.21 -3.73 1.07
C PHE A 6 1.00 -3.15 2.47
N GLY A 7 2.02 -2.52 3.09
CA GLY A 7 1.91 -2.09 4.48
C GLY A 7 1.42 -3.21 5.41
N LEU A 8 0.81 -2.85 6.54
CA LEU A 8 0.25 -3.83 7.47
C LEU A 8 -1.13 -4.31 7.02
N ALA A 9 -1.33 -5.62 7.06
CA ALA A 9 -2.56 -6.30 6.65
C ALA A 9 -3.67 -6.24 7.72
N GLU A 10 -4.91 -6.43 7.32
CA GLU A 10 -6.07 -6.54 8.22
C GLU A 10 -6.51 -8.01 8.33
N GLN A 11 -6.95 -8.45 9.51
CA GLN A 11 -7.42 -9.82 9.67
C GLN A 11 -8.81 -9.97 9.03
N TYR A 12 -8.99 -10.99 8.18
CA TYR A 12 -10.27 -11.27 7.52
C TYR A 12 -10.89 -12.62 7.91
N ASP A 13 -10.10 -13.55 8.44
CA ASP A 13 -10.57 -14.89 8.80
C ASP A 13 -9.60 -15.63 9.76
N THR A 14 -9.86 -16.92 10.00
CA THR A 14 -8.93 -17.88 10.61
C THR A 14 -8.71 -19.12 9.74
N GLY A 15 -7.50 -19.67 9.76
CA GLY A 15 -7.12 -20.82 8.93
C GLY A 15 -5.62 -20.95 8.72
N SER A 16 -5.22 -21.67 7.67
CA SER A 16 -3.84 -21.90 7.28
C SER A 16 -3.71 -22.11 5.78
N ILE A 17 -2.52 -21.80 5.23
CA ILE A 17 -2.18 -21.98 3.81
C ILE A 17 -3.18 -21.28 2.87
N PRO A 18 -3.36 -19.94 3.00
CA PRO A 18 -4.21 -19.17 2.12
C PRO A 18 -3.54 -18.95 0.75
N ASN A 19 -4.34 -18.92 -0.30
CA ASN A 19 -3.95 -18.51 -1.63
C ASN A 19 -5.02 -17.63 -2.27
N VAL A 20 -4.62 -16.60 -3.00
CA VAL A 20 -5.54 -15.57 -3.49
C VAL A 20 -5.40 -15.32 -4.99
N ALA A 21 -6.54 -15.10 -5.65
CA ALA A 21 -6.62 -14.66 -7.03
C ALA A 21 -7.37 -13.34 -7.17
N ILE A 22 -6.93 -12.56 -8.17
CA ILE A 22 -7.43 -11.29 -8.74
C ILE A 22 -8.24 -11.44 -10.05
N ASN A 23 -9.36 -10.77 -10.32
CA ASN A 23 -9.71 -10.46 -11.73
C ASN A 23 -9.89 -8.97 -11.99
N ALA A 24 -9.94 -8.60 -13.28
CA ALA A 24 -10.04 -7.21 -13.73
C ALA A 24 -11.34 -6.50 -13.31
N SER A 25 -12.36 -7.25 -12.90
CA SER A 25 -13.60 -6.70 -12.33
C SER A 25 -13.49 -6.41 -10.83
N GLY A 26 -12.30 -6.58 -10.23
CA GLY A 26 -12.07 -6.40 -8.81
C GLY A 26 -12.61 -7.53 -7.94
N GLN A 27 -12.98 -8.66 -8.53
CA GLN A 27 -13.45 -9.82 -7.77
C GLN A 27 -12.23 -10.57 -7.23
N ILE A 28 -12.32 -11.03 -5.98
CA ILE A 28 -11.22 -11.65 -5.25
C ILE A 28 -11.70 -13.01 -4.75
N LEU A 29 -10.90 -14.04 -5.01
CA LEU A 29 -11.16 -15.40 -4.58
C LEU A 29 -9.97 -15.86 -3.75
N GLU A 30 -10.23 -16.16 -2.49
CA GLU A 30 -9.26 -16.72 -1.58
C GLU A 30 -9.66 -18.16 -1.24
N VAL A 31 -8.67 -19.04 -1.13
CA VAL A 31 -8.85 -20.41 -0.60
C VAL A 31 -7.87 -20.64 0.53
N HIS A 32 -8.31 -21.35 1.57
CA HIS A 32 -7.46 -21.76 2.67
C HIS A 32 -7.90 -23.11 3.24
N LYS A 33 -7.03 -23.69 4.07
CA LYS A 33 -7.36 -24.84 4.90
C LYS A 33 -7.76 -24.36 6.28
N ASN A 34 -8.67 -25.06 6.95
CA ASN A 34 -8.92 -24.80 8.36
C ASN A 34 -7.67 -25.00 9.23
N GLU A 35 -7.73 -24.54 10.47
CA GLU A 35 -6.59 -24.37 11.38
C GLU A 35 -5.74 -25.64 11.53
N GLU A 36 -6.36 -26.75 11.92
CA GLU A 36 -5.65 -28.01 12.23
C GLU A 36 -6.21 -29.23 11.50
N GLY A 37 -7.20 -29.04 10.60
CA GLY A 37 -7.85 -30.13 9.86
C GLY A 37 -7.40 -30.23 8.41
N TYR A 38 -8.32 -30.78 7.61
CA TYR A 38 -8.20 -30.94 6.16
C TYR A 38 -9.38 -30.32 5.41
N LYS A 39 -10.20 -29.51 6.07
CA LYS A 39 -11.32 -28.87 5.38
C LYS A 39 -10.80 -27.68 4.59
N LEU A 40 -11.17 -27.61 3.32
CA LEU A 40 -10.83 -26.50 2.43
C LEU A 40 -12.01 -25.55 2.33
N TYR A 41 -11.71 -24.28 2.49
CA TYR A 41 -12.66 -23.18 2.46
C TYR A 41 -12.26 -22.21 1.36
N TYR A 42 -13.27 -21.62 0.71
CA TYR A 42 -13.06 -20.44 -0.11
C TYR A 42 -13.78 -19.24 0.50
N ARG A 43 -13.26 -18.06 0.24
CA ARG A 43 -13.88 -16.79 0.57
C ARG A 43 -13.89 -15.91 -0.66
N PHE A 44 -15.04 -15.30 -0.95
CA PHE A 44 -15.20 -14.40 -2.07
C PHE A 44 -15.29 -12.97 -1.57
N GLY A 45 -14.57 -12.06 -2.22
CA GLY A 45 -14.56 -10.64 -1.90
C GLY A 45 -14.66 -9.77 -3.15
N ASN A 46 -15.03 -8.52 -2.97
CA ASN A 46 -14.94 -7.52 -4.02
C ASN A 46 -14.05 -6.37 -3.55
N LEU A 47 -13.16 -5.92 -4.44
CA LEU A 47 -12.36 -4.74 -4.23
C LEU A 47 -13.30 -3.55 -4.00
N ASN A 48 -13.07 -2.82 -2.92
CA ASN A 48 -13.82 -1.65 -2.55
C ASN A 48 -12.81 -0.55 -2.19
N LYS A 49 -12.50 0.32 -3.16
CA LYS A 49 -11.43 1.31 -3.02
C LYS A 49 -10.10 0.64 -2.64
N ALA A 50 -9.48 1.07 -1.54
CA ALA A 50 -8.22 0.54 -1.03
C ALA A 50 -8.39 -0.64 -0.04
N THR A 51 -9.56 -1.29 -0.01
CA THR A 51 -9.84 -2.45 0.84
C THR A 51 -10.64 -3.54 0.11
N VAL A 52 -10.95 -4.64 0.78
CA VAL A 52 -11.78 -5.73 0.25
C VAL A 52 -13.04 -5.88 1.08
N SER A 53 -14.20 -5.84 0.42
CA SER A 53 -15.47 -6.24 1.03
C SER A 53 -15.62 -7.75 0.93
N TRP A 54 -15.20 -8.45 1.98
CA TRP A 54 -15.24 -9.91 2.07
C TRP A 54 -16.63 -10.45 2.41
N GLY A 55 -17.05 -11.50 1.70
CA GLY A 55 -18.18 -12.36 2.08
C GLY A 55 -17.78 -13.42 3.12
N SER A 56 -18.69 -14.32 3.48
CA SER A 56 -18.41 -15.44 4.40
C SER A 56 -17.52 -16.50 3.77
N SER A 57 -16.93 -17.35 4.63
CA SER A 57 -16.14 -18.51 4.19
C SER A 57 -17.03 -19.74 3.99
N HIS A 58 -16.75 -20.49 2.93
CA HIS A 58 -17.56 -21.61 2.47
C HIS A 58 -16.69 -22.85 2.27
N HIS A 59 -17.02 -23.94 2.98
CA HIS A 59 -16.39 -25.23 2.77
C HIS A 59 -16.73 -25.76 1.36
N TYR A 60 -15.73 -26.24 0.61
CA TYR A 60 -15.93 -26.76 -0.75
C TYR A 60 -15.36 -28.16 -0.99
N ASP A 61 -14.28 -28.56 -0.32
CA ASP A 61 -13.71 -29.90 -0.41
C ASP A 61 -12.86 -30.23 0.85
N ASP A 62 -12.31 -31.43 0.92
CA ASP A 62 -11.37 -31.87 1.94
C ASP A 62 -10.01 -32.25 1.33
N GLY A 63 -8.95 -31.57 1.76
CA GLY A 63 -7.60 -31.76 1.25
C GLY A 63 -6.56 -30.98 2.05
N ASN A 64 -5.48 -30.63 1.39
CA ASN A 64 -4.37 -29.88 1.96
C ASN A 64 -3.65 -29.09 0.85
N THR A 65 -2.92 -28.05 1.24
CA THR A 65 -2.20 -27.13 0.33
C THR A 65 -3.06 -26.67 -0.87
N PRO A 66 -4.21 -25.99 -0.63
CA PRO A 66 -5.03 -25.47 -1.71
C PRO A 66 -4.36 -24.26 -2.37
N ALA A 67 -4.55 -24.10 -3.68
CA ALA A 67 -4.12 -22.95 -4.45
C ALA A 67 -5.15 -22.64 -5.55
N VAL A 68 -5.34 -21.36 -5.86
CA VAL A 68 -6.39 -20.92 -6.78
C VAL A 68 -5.88 -19.86 -7.74
N ALA A 69 -6.37 -19.91 -8.98
CA ALA A 69 -6.23 -18.85 -9.95
C ALA A 69 -7.58 -18.57 -10.62
N MET A 70 -7.77 -17.34 -11.10
CA MET A 70 -8.95 -16.96 -11.86
C MET A 70 -8.57 -16.05 -13.03
N ASN A 71 -9.43 -16.02 -14.05
CA ASN A 71 -9.27 -15.15 -15.21
C ASN A 71 -10.41 -14.14 -15.35
N ASN A 72 -10.31 -13.26 -16.35
CA ASN A 72 -11.29 -12.22 -16.62
C ASN A 72 -12.51 -12.73 -17.40
N ARG A 73 -12.54 -14.02 -17.77
CA ARG A 73 -13.67 -14.67 -18.46
C ARG A 73 -14.60 -15.42 -17.50
N GLY A 74 -14.41 -15.24 -16.18
CA GLY A 74 -15.27 -15.84 -15.16
C GLY A 74 -14.95 -17.30 -14.88
N VAL A 75 -13.71 -17.74 -15.09
CA VAL A 75 -13.26 -19.10 -14.76
C VAL A 75 -12.30 -19.03 -13.58
N ALA A 76 -12.50 -19.92 -12.61
CA ALA A 76 -11.54 -20.22 -11.56
C ALA A 76 -11.03 -21.66 -11.70
N VAL A 77 -9.75 -21.88 -11.39
CA VAL A 77 -9.14 -23.21 -11.26
C VAL A 77 -8.54 -23.29 -9.86
N GLU A 78 -8.92 -24.31 -9.11
CA GLU A 78 -8.35 -24.63 -7.80
C GLU A 78 -7.61 -25.96 -7.90
N VAL A 79 -6.47 -26.07 -7.21
CA VAL A 79 -5.71 -27.31 -7.07
C VAL A 79 -5.38 -27.55 -5.60
N HIS A 80 -5.41 -28.81 -5.19
CA HIS A 80 -5.01 -29.23 -3.84
C HIS A 80 -4.47 -30.66 -3.86
N LYS A 81 -3.85 -31.08 -2.75
CA LYS A 81 -3.55 -32.50 -2.53
C LYS A 81 -4.58 -33.10 -1.57
N ASN A 82 -4.83 -34.40 -1.66
CA ASN A 82 -5.63 -35.08 -0.65
C ASN A 82 -4.97 -35.00 0.73
N GLN A 83 -5.80 -35.17 1.76
CA GLN A 83 -5.54 -34.91 3.17
C GLN A 83 -4.10 -35.24 3.63
N ALA A 84 -3.86 -36.51 3.96
CA ALA A 84 -2.55 -37.02 4.37
C ALA A 84 -1.76 -37.66 3.21
N GLY A 85 -2.38 -37.81 2.03
CA GLY A 85 -1.76 -38.41 0.87
C GLY A 85 -0.99 -37.41 0.00
N SER A 86 -0.67 -37.86 -1.20
CA SER A 86 0.04 -37.13 -2.24
C SER A 86 -0.69 -37.19 -3.59
N THR A 87 -1.99 -37.47 -3.59
CA THR A 87 -2.78 -37.42 -4.84
C THR A 87 -3.23 -35.99 -5.05
N LEU A 88 -3.01 -35.45 -6.25
CA LEU A 88 -3.37 -34.10 -6.61
C LEU A 88 -4.74 -34.07 -7.29
N TYR A 89 -5.55 -33.10 -6.88
CA TYR A 89 -6.91 -32.86 -7.33
C TYR A 89 -7.06 -31.42 -7.82
N TYR A 90 -8.02 -31.20 -8.71
CA TYR A 90 -8.39 -29.87 -9.16
C TYR A 90 -9.92 -29.70 -9.24
N HIS A 91 -10.37 -28.46 -9.15
CA HIS A 91 -11.70 -28.01 -9.52
C HIS A 91 -11.63 -26.95 -10.62
N VAL A 92 -12.67 -26.91 -11.46
CA VAL A 92 -13.02 -25.72 -12.24
C VAL A 92 -14.24 -25.09 -11.59
N GLY A 93 -14.30 -23.77 -11.52
CA GLY A 93 -15.43 -23.04 -11.00
C GLY A 93 -15.88 -21.90 -11.92
N ASP A 94 -17.19 -21.68 -11.97
CA ASP A 94 -17.79 -20.51 -12.63
C ASP A 94 -17.82 -19.33 -11.66
N VAL A 95 -17.10 -18.25 -11.98
CA VAL A 95 -17.07 -17.01 -11.20
C VAL A 95 -18.22 -16.11 -11.64
N SER A 96 -19.04 -15.71 -10.67
CA SER A 96 -20.18 -14.81 -10.85
C SER A 96 -20.03 -13.55 -10.00
N SER A 97 -20.99 -12.62 -10.06
CA SER A 97 -20.96 -11.41 -9.23
C SER A 97 -20.95 -11.69 -7.72
N ASN A 98 -21.45 -12.84 -7.29
CA ASN A 98 -21.73 -13.13 -5.88
C ASN A 98 -20.89 -14.29 -5.31
N GLY A 99 -19.97 -14.86 -6.09
CA GLY A 99 -19.19 -16.01 -5.65
C GLY A 99 -18.83 -16.97 -6.78
N VAL A 100 -18.37 -18.15 -6.38
CA VAL A 100 -17.91 -19.21 -7.28
C VAL A 100 -18.79 -20.44 -7.14
N SER A 101 -19.18 -21.01 -8.29
CA SER A 101 -19.85 -22.31 -8.35
C SER A 101 -18.84 -23.38 -8.76
N TRP A 102 -18.36 -24.16 -7.79
CA TRP A 102 -17.39 -25.23 -8.04
C TRP A 102 -18.03 -26.45 -8.72
N HIS A 103 -17.38 -26.96 -9.76
CA HIS A 103 -17.69 -28.26 -10.34
C HIS A 103 -17.03 -29.40 -9.55
N SER A 104 -17.22 -30.63 -10.01
CA SER A 104 -16.68 -31.83 -9.35
C SER A 104 -15.15 -31.82 -9.26
N SER A 105 -14.63 -32.36 -8.16
CA SER A 105 -13.20 -32.59 -7.93
C SER A 105 -12.67 -33.69 -8.87
N HIS A 106 -11.50 -33.48 -9.45
CA HIS A 106 -10.88 -34.40 -10.40
C HIS A 106 -9.41 -34.66 -10.06
N LYS A 107 -9.02 -35.94 -9.97
CA LYS A 107 -7.62 -36.34 -9.85
C LYS A 107 -6.88 -36.06 -11.16
N TYR A 108 -5.65 -35.55 -11.10
CA TYR A 108 -4.81 -35.36 -12.29
C TYR A 108 -3.37 -35.91 -12.16
N ASP A 109 -2.72 -35.80 -11.00
CA ASP A 109 -1.35 -36.32 -10.80
C ASP A 109 -1.09 -36.73 -9.33
N SER A 110 0.18 -36.89 -8.96
CA SER A 110 0.67 -37.17 -7.63
C SER A 110 1.88 -36.30 -7.30
N GLY A 111 1.86 -35.67 -6.12
CA GLY A 111 2.84 -34.69 -5.68
C GLY A 111 2.43 -34.04 -4.37
N ILE A 112 3.11 -32.97 -4.01
CA ILE A 112 2.84 -32.11 -2.86
C ILE A 112 3.05 -30.64 -3.23
N GLU A 113 2.40 -29.73 -2.50
CA GLU A 113 2.53 -28.28 -2.69
C GLU A 113 2.17 -27.81 -4.12
N PRO A 114 0.99 -28.17 -4.66
CA PRO A 114 0.57 -27.71 -5.99
C PRO A 114 0.23 -26.21 -5.98
N HIS A 115 0.45 -25.55 -7.11
CA HIS A 115 0.00 -24.18 -7.38
C HIS A 115 -0.41 -24.05 -8.85
N VAL A 116 -1.36 -23.16 -9.14
CA VAL A 116 -1.95 -23.02 -10.47
C VAL A 116 -2.03 -21.57 -10.91
N ALA A 117 -1.93 -21.32 -12.22
CA ALA A 117 -2.23 -20.06 -12.87
C ALA A 117 -3.10 -20.32 -14.11
N VAL A 118 -4.00 -19.39 -14.45
CA VAL A 118 -4.86 -19.46 -15.63
C VAL A 118 -4.93 -18.09 -16.31
N ASN A 119 -4.88 -18.06 -17.65
CA ASN A 119 -5.05 -16.84 -18.43
C ASN A 119 -6.44 -16.73 -19.07
N ASP A 120 -6.70 -15.63 -19.76
CA ASP A 120 -8.00 -15.39 -20.39
C ASP A 120 -8.31 -16.36 -21.53
N ASP A 121 -7.30 -16.92 -22.19
CA ASP A 121 -7.48 -17.95 -23.21
C ASP A 121 -7.76 -19.35 -22.64
N GLY A 122 -7.83 -19.46 -21.30
CA GLY A 122 -8.10 -20.71 -20.61
C GLY A 122 -6.91 -21.66 -20.57
N ILE A 123 -5.70 -21.18 -20.90
CA ILE A 123 -4.46 -21.93 -20.69
C ILE A 123 -4.21 -21.97 -19.19
N VAL A 124 -3.91 -23.17 -18.69
CA VAL A 124 -3.60 -23.43 -17.28
C VAL A 124 -2.15 -23.89 -17.18
N VAL A 125 -1.40 -23.32 -16.24
CA VAL A 125 -0.08 -23.83 -15.84
C VAL A 125 -0.17 -24.24 -14.37
N GLU A 126 0.16 -25.48 -14.08
CA GLU A 126 0.25 -26.01 -12.72
C GLU A 126 1.69 -26.39 -12.41
N VAL A 127 2.13 -26.17 -11.16
CA VAL A 127 3.44 -26.59 -10.66
C VAL A 127 3.30 -27.29 -9.31
N HIS A 128 4.08 -28.36 -9.10
CA HIS A 128 4.11 -29.07 -7.82
C HIS A 128 5.49 -29.66 -7.54
N LYS A 129 5.72 -30.06 -6.29
CA LYS A 129 6.89 -30.84 -5.88
C LYS A 129 6.57 -32.33 -5.89
N THR A 130 7.54 -33.16 -6.26
CA THR A 130 7.44 -34.62 -6.09
C THR A 130 7.12 -35.01 -4.65
N GLN A 131 6.30 -36.06 -4.52
CA GLN A 131 6.03 -36.75 -3.26
C GLN A 131 7.19 -37.62 -2.75
N SER A 132 8.21 -37.86 -3.58
CA SER A 132 9.34 -38.71 -3.21
C SER A 132 10.17 -38.08 -2.08
N PRO A 133 10.37 -38.76 -0.93
CA PRO A 133 11.21 -38.23 0.15
C PRO A 133 12.71 -38.24 -0.21
N PHE A 134 13.08 -38.82 -1.36
CA PHE A 134 14.47 -38.93 -1.84
C PHE A 134 14.79 -37.95 -2.97
N SER A 135 13.81 -37.15 -3.40
CA SER A 135 13.99 -36.16 -4.46
C SER A 135 13.35 -34.84 -4.05
N ASN A 136 13.82 -33.75 -4.63
CA ASN A 136 13.20 -32.44 -4.51
C ASN A 136 12.72 -31.94 -5.87
N GLY A 137 12.51 -32.84 -6.84
CA GLY A 137 12.10 -32.49 -8.20
C GLY A 137 10.81 -31.67 -8.21
N LEU A 138 10.82 -30.60 -9.00
CA LEU A 138 9.69 -29.73 -9.28
C LEU A 138 9.18 -30.03 -10.68
N TYR A 139 7.86 -30.16 -10.78
CA TYR A 139 7.16 -30.58 -11.98
C TYR A 139 6.15 -29.52 -12.38
N TYR A 140 5.84 -29.45 -13.67
CA TYR A 140 4.75 -28.62 -14.18
C TYR A 140 3.85 -29.38 -15.15
N HIS A 141 2.62 -28.91 -15.27
CA HIS A 141 1.69 -29.23 -16.35
C HIS A 141 1.27 -27.97 -17.12
N VAL A 142 0.98 -28.16 -18.40
CA VAL A 142 0.16 -27.23 -19.19
C VAL A 142 -1.19 -27.91 -19.46
N GLY A 143 -2.29 -27.16 -19.35
CA GLY A 143 -3.63 -27.65 -19.66
C GLY A 143 -4.48 -26.59 -20.33
N GLN A 144 -5.64 -27.01 -20.82
CA GLN A 144 -6.65 -26.13 -21.40
C GLN A 144 -7.98 -26.31 -20.67
N VAL A 145 -8.58 -25.21 -20.19
CA VAL A 145 -9.95 -25.25 -19.64
C VAL A 145 -10.92 -25.63 -20.76
N ASN A 146 -11.75 -26.64 -20.50
CA ASN A 146 -12.77 -27.16 -21.39
C ASN A 146 -14.06 -27.43 -20.59
N GLY A 147 -14.93 -26.41 -20.51
CA GLY A 147 -16.13 -26.44 -19.67
C GLY A 147 -15.76 -26.64 -18.20
N SER A 148 -16.28 -27.70 -17.59
CA SER A 148 -16.08 -27.99 -16.17
C SER A 148 -14.78 -28.75 -15.85
N LYS A 149 -13.82 -28.84 -16.80
CA LYS A 149 -12.60 -29.66 -16.69
C LYS A 149 -11.39 -28.93 -17.26
N VAL A 150 -10.21 -29.44 -16.94
CA VAL A 150 -8.95 -29.07 -17.59
C VAL A 150 -8.43 -30.28 -18.37
N ASP A 151 -8.18 -30.09 -19.65
CA ASP A 151 -7.53 -31.08 -20.51
C ASP A 151 -6.01 -30.96 -20.31
N TRP A 152 -5.46 -31.77 -19.42
CA TRP A 152 -4.04 -31.74 -19.04
C TRP A 152 -3.12 -32.43 -20.06
N HIS A 153 -1.98 -31.81 -20.33
CA HIS A 153 -0.84 -32.44 -21.00
C HIS A 153 0.07 -33.19 -20.01
N SER A 154 1.14 -33.81 -20.52
CA SER A 154 2.10 -34.56 -19.71
C SER A 154 2.80 -33.70 -18.65
N SER A 155 3.10 -34.32 -17.52
CA SER A 155 3.94 -33.75 -16.44
C SER A 155 5.40 -33.66 -16.89
N HIS A 156 6.09 -32.58 -16.51
CA HIS A 156 7.48 -32.32 -16.87
C HIS A 156 8.29 -31.82 -15.68
N GLU A 157 9.39 -32.50 -15.35
CA GLU A 157 10.37 -32.00 -14.37
C GLU A 157 11.16 -30.83 -14.97
N TYR A 158 11.36 -29.75 -14.21
CA TYR A 158 12.06 -28.54 -14.67
C TYR A 158 13.19 -28.05 -13.75
N ASP A 159 13.07 -28.23 -12.44
CA ASP A 159 14.10 -27.87 -11.46
C ASP A 159 13.92 -28.73 -10.19
N SER A 160 14.57 -28.34 -9.09
CA SER A 160 14.47 -28.96 -7.78
C SER A 160 14.35 -27.91 -6.69
N GLY A 161 13.51 -28.14 -5.69
CA GLY A 161 13.20 -27.15 -4.66
C GLY A 161 12.06 -27.58 -3.73
N SER A 162 11.35 -26.60 -3.17
CA SER A 162 10.10 -26.76 -2.45
C SER A 162 9.23 -25.52 -2.59
N VAL A 163 7.94 -25.67 -2.30
CA VAL A 163 6.93 -24.60 -2.36
C VAL A 163 6.98 -23.84 -3.69
N PRO A 164 6.84 -24.53 -4.85
CA PRO A 164 6.76 -23.84 -6.13
C PRO A 164 5.44 -23.05 -6.21
N GLN A 165 5.49 -21.89 -6.84
CA GLN A 165 4.33 -21.05 -7.18
C GLN A 165 4.50 -20.54 -8.60
N VAL A 166 3.39 -20.25 -9.28
CA VAL A 166 3.42 -19.86 -10.69
C VAL A 166 2.43 -18.75 -10.98
N ALA A 167 2.83 -17.80 -11.83
CA ALA A 167 1.98 -16.79 -12.45
C ALA A 167 2.06 -16.90 -13.97
N LEU A 168 0.93 -16.63 -14.64
CA LEU A 168 0.77 -16.66 -16.09
C LEU A 168 0.04 -15.39 -16.53
N ASN A 169 0.52 -14.72 -17.56
CA ASN A 169 -0.19 -13.57 -18.15
C ASN A 169 -0.84 -13.91 -19.51
N ASN A 170 -1.61 -12.98 -20.06
CA ASN A 170 -2.34 -13.18 -21.32
C ASN A 170 -1.42 -13.22 -22.55
N ASN A 171 -0.17 -12.76 -22.41
CA ASN A 171 0.85 -12.86 -23.46
C ASN A 171 1.60 -14.20 -23.43
N GLY A 172 1.22 -15.12 -22.53
CA GLY A 172 1.80 -16.45 -22.41
C GLY A 172 3.13 -16.49 -21.65
N TYR A 173 3.55 -15.40 -20.99
CA TYR A 173 4.69 -15.45 -20.08
C TYR A 173 4.34 -16.20 -18.80
N VAL A 174 5.29 -17.00 -18.35
CA VAL A 174 5.22 -17.76 -17.11
C VAL A 174 6.34 -17.28 -16.21
N VAL A 175 6.01 -16.93 -14.98
CA VAL A 175 7.00 -16.74 -13.91
C VAL A 175 6.74 -17.79 -12.84
N GLU A 176 7.74 -18.62 -12.58
CA GLU A 176 7.73 -19.60 -11.51
C GLU A 176 8.67 -19.13 -10.40
N VAL A 177 8.28 -19.31 -9.15
CA VAL A 177 9.14 -19.08 -7.97
C VAL A 177 9.11 -20.26 -7.02
N HIS A 178 10.27 -20.63 -6.48
CA HIS A 178 10.37 -21.70 -5.50
C HIS A 178 11.40 -21.41 -4.41
N GLN A 179 11.29 -22.13 -3.30
CA GLN A 179 12.29 -22.15 -2.25
C GLN A 179 13.32 -23.25 -2.52
N SER A 180 14.59 -23.01 -2.19
CA SER A 180 15.62 -24.04 -2.31
C SER A 180 15.42 -25.21 -1.32
N GLN A 181 15.95 -26.37 -1.66
CA GLN A 181 15.73 -27.65 -0.97
C GLN A 181 16.22 -27.67 0.48
N SER A 182 17.24 -26.86 0.79
CA SER A 182 17.94 -26.92 2.09
C SER A 182 18.48 -25.58 2.58
N LYS A 183 18.40 -24.52 1.77
CA LYS A 183 18.82 -23.17 2.14
C LYS A 183 17.58 -22.27 2.17
N SER A 184 17.51 -21.34 3.12
CA SER A 184 16.47 -20.31 3.12
C SER A 184 16.74 -19.29 2.01
N LYS A 185 16.55 -19.72 0.76
CA LYS A 185 16.78 -18.98 -0.48
C LYS A 185 15.59 -19.18 -1.41
N VAL A 186 15.22 -18.12 -2.10
CA VAL A 186 14.11 -18.13 -3.07
C VAL A 186 14.64 -17.86 -4.47
N TRP A 187 14.11 -18.60 -5.43
CA TRP A 187 14.56 -18.72 -6.81
C TRP A 187 13.40 -18.48 -7.77
N TYR A 188 13.69 -18.07 -8.99
CA TYR A 188 12.68 -17.90 -10.03
C TYR A 188 13.13 -18.43 -11.39
N HIS A 189 12.15 -18.79 -12.22
CA HIS A 189 12.29 -18.95 -13.66
C HIS A 189 11.35 -17.99 -14.39
N VAL A 190 11.79 -17.50 -15.55
CA VAL A 190 10.92 -16.86 -16.54
C VAL A 190 10.89 -17.74 -17.78
N GLY A 191 9.69 -18.01 -18.30
CA GLY A 191 9.48 -18.79 -19.50
C GLY A 191 8.28 -18.32 -20.30
N ARG A 192 7.95 -19.05 -21.37
CA ARG A 192 6.73 -18.85 -22.14
C ARG A 192 6.02 -20.16 -22.43
N VAL A 193 4.70 -20.13 -22.43
CA VAL A 193 3.89 -21.25 -22.92
C VAL A 193 4.15 -21.46 -24.41
N ASN A 194 4.44 -22.69 -24.78
CA ASN A 194 4.65 -23.14 -26.16
C ASN A 194 3.92 -24.47 -26.38
N GLY A 195 2.67 -24.37 -26.83
CA GLY A 195 1.78 -25.53 -26.99
C GLY A 195 1.56 -26.23 -25.64
N SER A 196 2.01 -27.48 -25.54
CA SER A 196 1.84 -28.31 -24.35
C SER A 196 2.96 -28.18 -23.30
N LYS A 197 3.84 -27.19 -23.43
CA LYS A 197 5.04 -27.02 -22.59
C LYS A 197 5.25 -25.56 -22.19
N VAL A 198 6.13 -25.35 -21.21
CA VAL A 198 6.70 -24.05 -20.89
C VAL A 198 8.18 -24.09 -21.25
N ASP A 199 8.62 -23.15 -22.09
CA ASP A 199 10.03 -22.97 -22.42
C ASP A 199 10.68 -22.09 -21.34
N PHE A 200 11.09 -22.70 -20.22
CA PHE A 200 11.74 -21.99 -19.11
C PHE A 200 13.19 -21.58 -19.45
N GLY A 201 13.56 -20.37 -19.02
CA GLY A 201 14.94 -19.92 -18.91
C GLY A 201 15.67 -20.54 -17.72
N SER A 202 16.87 -20.01 -17.46
CA SER A 202 17.69 -20.44 -16.31
C SER A 202 17.03 -20.08 -14.97
N SER A 203 17.38 -20.82 -13.91
CA SER A 203 16.96 -20.54 -12.54
C SER A 203 17.83 -19.43 -11.92
N HIS A 204 17.22 -18.48 -11.21
CA HIS A 204 17.91 -17.33 -10.65
C HIS A 204 17.51 -17.07 -9.18
N GLU A 205 18.49 -16.91 -8.27
CA GLU A 205 18.23 -16.48 -6.89
C GLU A 205 17.76 -15.01 -6.88
N PHE A 206 16.70 -14.69 -6.12
CA PHE A 206 16.24 -13.31 -5.95
C PHE A 206 16.08 -12.85 -4.51
N GLY A 207 16.31 -13.73 -3.54
CA GLY A 207 16.18 -13.39 -2.12
C GLY A 207 16.56 -14.50 -1.16
N SER A 208 16.53 -14.17 0.13
CA SER A 208 16.70 -15.12 1.23
C SER A 208 15.37 -15.28 1.96
N GLY A 209 14.89 -16.51 2.10
CA GLY A 209 13.61 -16.78 2.73
C GLY A 209 13.00 -18.12 2.35
N THR A 210 11.70 -18.21 2.54
CA THR A 210 10.87 -19.40 2.40
C THR A 210 9.48 -19.03 1.88
N ALA A 211 8.78 -20.00 1.29
CA ALA A 211 7.41 -19.84 0.79
C ALA A 211 7.22 -18.57 -0.06
N PRO A 212 7.93 -18.44 -1.20
CA PRO A 212 7.71 -17.33 -2.12
C PRO A 212 6.32 -17.47 -2.77
N SER A 213 5.78 -16.37 -3.27
CA SER A 213 4.62 -16.28 -4.15
C SER A 213 4.85 -15.15 -5.16
N VAL A 214 4.23 -15.26 -6.33
CA VAL A 214 4.47 -14.37 -7.47
C VAL A 214 3.19 -14.04 -8.20
N ALA A 215 3.08 -12.78 -8.64
CA ALA A 215 2.03 -12.28 -9.51
C ALA A 215 2.66 -11.58 -10.72
N LEU A 216 1.96 -11.61 -11.86
CA LEU A 216 2.45 -11.11 -13.14
C LEU A 216 1.36 -10.34 -13.87
N THR A 217 1.69 -9.15 -14.36
CA THR A 217 0.79 -8.35 -15.20
C THR A 217 1.02 -8.62 -16.70
N ASP A 218 0.07 -8.16 -17.52
CA ASP A 218 0.20 -8.21 -18.98
C ASP A 218 1.26 -7.23 -19.52
N ASP A 219 1.54 -6.13 -18.80
CA ASP A 219 2.69 -5.24 -19.06
C ASP A 219 4.01 -5.79 -18.49
N GLU A 220 4.05 -7.08 -18.15
CA GLU A 220 5.22 -7.86 -17.75
C GLU A 220 5.89 -7.37 -16.44
N MET A 221 5.15 -6.65 -15.59
CA MET A 221 5.56 -6.35 -14.23
C MET A 221 5.36 -7.57 -13.33
N VAL A 222 6.42 -7.92 -12.59
CA VAL A 222 6.45 -9.02 -11.63
C VAL A 222 6.40 -8.47 -10.22
N ILE A 223 5.55 -9.06 -9.38
CA ILE A 223 5.51 -8.83 -7.93
C ILE A 223 5.81 -10.16 -7.25
N ALA A 224 6.82 -10.18 -6.41
CA ALA A 224 7.18 -11.34 -5.60
C ALA A 224 7.08 -11.02 -4.11
N VAL A 225 6.50 -11.94 -3.33
CA VAL A 225 6.44 -11.87 -1.87
C VAL A 225 6.95 -13.16 -1.25
N TRP A 226 7.58 -13.11 -0.07
CA TRP A 226 8.06 -14.31 0.62
C TRP A 226 8.24 -14.07 2.12
N SER A 227 8.47 -15.14 2.89
CA SER A 227 8.77 -15.05 4.32
C SER A 227 10.27 -15.16 4.61
N GLN A 228 10.77 -14.42 5.60
CA GLN A 228 12.11 -14.59 6.17
C GLN A 228 12.03 -14.48 7.69
N GLY A 229 12.16 -15.61 8.39
CA GLY A 229 11.82 -15.66 9.81
C GLY A 229 10.32 -15.41 9.98
N THR A 230 9.93 -14.49 10.87
CA THR A 230 8.53 -14.07 11.04
C THR A 230 8.12 -12.90 10.15
N LYS A 231 9.02 -12.42 9.29
CA LYS A 231 8.83 -11.22 8.48
C LYS A 231 8.41 -11.56 7.06
N LEU A 232 7.61 -10.70 6.45
CA LEU A 232 7.22 -10.79 5.05
C LEU A 232 7.92 -9.71 4.24
N TYR A 233 8.44 -10.12 3.09
CA TYR A 233 9.19 -9.27 2.17
C TYR A 233 8.50 -9.20 0.82
N GLN A 234 8.57 -8.04 0.19
CA GLN A 234 8.07 -7.78 -1.15
C GLN A 234 9.20 -7.28 -2.06
N ARG A 235 9.05 -7.55 -3.37
CA ARG A 235 9.92 -7.01 -4.42
C ARG A 235 9.18 -6.95 -5.74
N GLN A 236 9.57 -6.01 -6.60
CA GLN A 236 9.00 -5.83 -7.92
C GLN A 236 10.07 -5.65 -8.99
N GLY A 237 9.78 -6.11 -10.19
CA GLY A 237 10.68 -6.06 -11.33
C GLY A 237 9.93 -6.12 -12.65
N GLN A 238 10.65 -5.90 -13.73
CA GLN A 238 10.13 -6.01 -15.10
C GLN A 238 10.75 -7.23 -15.76
N ILE A 239 9.99 -8.02 -16.53
CA ILE A 239 10.61 -9.08 -17.35
C ILE A 239 11.53 -8.45 -18.39
N SER A 240 12.70 -9.07 -18.54
CA SER A 240 13.74 -8.70 -19.51
C SER A 240 14.27 -9.99 -20.16
N GLY A 241 13.64 -10.39 -21.26
CA GLY A 241 13.90 -11.68 -21.90
C GLY A 241 13.47 -12.86 -21.02
N THR A 242 14.45 -13.59 -20.47
CA THR A 242 14.21 -14.72 -19.54
C THR A 242 14.67 -14.41 -18.11
N GLN A 243 14.84 -13.13 -17.77
CA GLN A 243 15.22 -12.66 -16.44
C GLN A 243 14.24 -11.59 -15.96
N ILE A 244 14.36 -11.21 -14.69
CA ILE A 244 13.62 -10.09 -14.10
C ILE A 244 14.61 -8.99 -13.74
N ASP A 245 14.43 -7.81 -14.33
CA ASP A 245 15.11 -6.58 -13.96
C ASP A 245 14.45 -6.01 -12.71
N TRP A 246 14.95 -6.42 -11.54
CA TRP A 246 14.46 -5.97 -10.24
C TRP A 246 14.72 -4.47 -10.02
N GLN A 247 13.66 -3.73 -9.68
CA GLN A 247 13.72 -2.26 -9.59
C GLN A 247 14.34 -1.75 -8.28
N SER A 248 14.24 -2.52 -7.20
CA SER A 248 14.77 -2.19 -5.89
C SER A 248 15.20 -3.43 -5.12
N ASP A 249 15.83 -3.21 -3.98
CA ASP A 249 16.00 -4.24 -2.96
C ASP A 249 14.64 -4.66 -2.38
N ALA A 250 14.64 -5.82 -1.72
CA ALA A 250 13.49 -6.33 -1.00
C ALA A 250 13.14 -5.42 0.17
N VAL A 251 11.84 -5.22 0.40
CA VAL A 251 11.33 -4.39 1.51
C VAL A 251 10.46 -5.24 2.42
N GLU A 252 10.70 -5.17 3.73
CA GLU A 252 9.81 -5.75 4.75
C GLU A 252 8.50 -4.97 4.77
N PHE A 253 7.36 -5.65 4.76
CA PHE A 253 6.04 -4.98 4.79
C PHE A 253 5.14 -5.38 5.95
N ASP A 254 5.25 -6.62 6.45
CA ASP A 254 4.45 -7.09 7.60
C ASP A 254 5.14 -8.26 8.32
N ASP A 255 4.56 -8.68 9.45
CA ASP A 255 4.81 -9.94 10.12
C ASP A 255 3.84 -11.01 9.58
N GLY A 256 4.27 -12.27 9.47
CA GLY A 256 3.43 -13.38 9.01
C GLY A 256 4.23 -14.52 8.37
N GLN A 257 3.54 -15.50 7.79
CA GLN A 257 4.13 -16.67 7.12
C GLN A 257 3.45 -16.94 5.77
N ARG A 258 4.10 -17.68 4.86
CA ARG A 258 3.51 -18.23 3.61
C ARG A 258 2.59 -17.25 2.86
N PRO A 259 3.09 -16.07 2.45
CA PRO A 259 2.28 -15.10 1.75
C PRO A 259 1.88 -15.62 0.36
N SER A 260 0.69 -15.25 -0.08
CA SER A 260 0.20 -15.43 -1.45
C SER A 260 -0.18 -14.07 -2.04
N VAL A 261 0.09 -13.85 -3.33
CA VAL A 261 -0.21 -12.59 -4.03
C VAL A 261 -0.88 -12.85 -5.37
N GLY A 262 -1.94 -12.10 -5.64
CA GLY A 262 -2.58 -12.01 -6.96
C GLY A 262 -2.60 -10.57 -7.45
N ILE A 263 -2.63 -10.36 -8.76
CA ILE A 263 -2.78 -9.04 -9.38
C ILE A 263 -3.76 -9.09 -10.54
N ALA A 264 -4.58 -8.06 -10.67
CA ALA A 264 -5.32 -7.78 -11.88
C ALA A 264 -5.43 -6.27 -12.09
N ASN A 265 -5.43 -5.82 -13.34
CA ASN A 265 -5.27 -4.41 -13.69
C ASN A 265 -4.05 -3.81 -12.98
N ASN A 266 -4.27 -2.80 -12.13
CA ASN A 266 -3.26 -2.14 -11.33
C ASN A 266 -3.46 -2.39 -9.82
N THR A 267 -4.16 -3.45 -9.41
CA THR A 267 -4.38 -3.75 -8.00
C THR A 267 -3.87 -5.14 -7.64
N ALA A 268 -2.90 -5.18 -6.74
CA ALA A 268 -2.43 -6.40 -6.11
C ALA A 268 -3.19 -6.66 -4.81
N VAL A 269 -3.46 -7.92 -4.52
CA VAL A 269 -4.01 -8.40 -3.25
C VAL A 269 -3.05 -9.44 -2.70
N GLN A 270 -2.70 -9.31 -1.44
CA GLN A 270 -1.81 -10.23 -0.73
C GLN A 270 -2.55 -10.80 0.48
N VAL A 271 -2.38 -12.10 0.72
CA VAL A 271 -2.91 -12.79 1.91
C VAL A 271 -1.83 -13.60 2.60
N HIS A 272 -1.88 -13.71 3.92
CA HIS A 272 -0.96 -14.53 4.70
C HIS A 272 -1.56 -14.99 6.03
N PRO A 273 -1.16 -16.15 6.57
CA PRO A 273 -1.42 -16.51 7.94
C PRO A 273 -0.49 -15.76 8.91
N SER A 274 -1.01 -15.55 10.10
CA SER A 274 -0.28 -15.14 11.29
C SER A 274 0.90 -16.09 11.56
N GLU A 275 2.00 -15.55 12.07
CA GLU A 275 3.12 -16.28 12.65
C GLU A 275 2.79 -16.91 14.01
N THR A 276 1.63 -16.57 14.59
CA THR A 276 1.18 -17.03 15.90
C THR A 276 0.26 -18.25 15.83
N ILE A 277 0.13 -18.96 16.95
CA ILE A 277 -0.75 -20.14 17.11
C ILE A 277 -2.26 -19.82 17.08
N LEU A 278 -2.63 -18.57 16.80
CA LEU A 278 -4.03 -18.12 16.77
C LEU A 278 -4.65 -18.24 15.37
N TYR A 279 -3.89 -18.70 14.37
CA TYR A 279 -4.37 -19.01 13.01
C TYR A 279 -5.08 -17.85 12.29
N GLY A 280 -4.82 -16.59 12.65
CA GLY A 280 -5.42 -15.45 11.95
C GLY A 280 -4.96 -15.38 10.49
N LEU A 281 -5.89 -15.18 9.56
CA LEU A 281 -5.60 -14.90 8.15
C LEU A 281 -5.74 -13.40 7.89
N TRP A 282 -4.74 -12.84 7.24
CA TRP A 282 -4.55 -11.42 7.05
C TRP A 282 -4.47 -11.08 5.57
N TYR A 283 -5.04 -9.94 5.17
CA TYR A 283 -5.00 -9.46 3.80
C TYR A 283 -4.55 -8.01 3.72
N SER A 284 -3.90 -7.67 2.61
CA SER A 284 -3.68 -6.28 2.22
C SER A 284 -3.87 -6.11 0.72
N THR A 285 -4.18 -4.89 0.31
CA THR A 285 -4.24 -4.49 -1.10
C THR A 285 -3.23 -3.41 -1.38
N SER A 286 -2.72 -3.37 -2.60
CA SER A 286 -1.85 -2.30 -3.06
C SER A 286 -2.09 -1.94 -4.52
N MET A 287 -2.04 -0.65 -4.81
CA MET A 287 -2.00 -0.17 -6.18
C MET A 287 -0.60 -0.33 -6.76
N LEU A 288 -0.51 -0.87 -7.97
CA LEU A 288 0.68 -0.85 -8.81
C LEU A 288 0.80 0.54 -9.47
N THR A 289 1.52 1.45 -8.84
CA THR A 289 1.60 2.87 -9.25
C THR A 289 2.95 3.46 -8.88
N ASN A 290 3.38 4.53 -9.55
CA ASN A 290 4.55 5.29 -9.11
C ASN A 290 4.14 6.28 -8.02
N ARG A 291 4.39 5.94 -6.74
CA ARG A 291 3.99 6.79 -5.60
C ARG A 291 4.75 8.12 -5.58
N ALA A 292 5.94 8.20 -6.16
CA ALA A 292 6.71 9.44 -6.23
C ALA A 292 6.06 10.49 -7.16
N SER A 293 5.21 10.09 -8.12
CA SER A 293 4.60 10.97 -9.13
C SER A 293 3.10 10.71 -9.32
N TRP A 294 2.40 10.31 -8.26
CA TRP A 294 1.03 9.81 -8.38
C TRP A 294 0.01 10.87 -8.83
N MET A 295 0.25 12.15 -8.50
CA MET A 295 -0.60 13.26 -8.94
C MET A 295 -0.38 13.54 -10.42
N GLN A 296 0.89 13.61 -10.85
CA GLN A 296 1.30 13.79 -12.24
C GLN A 296 0.65 12.73 -13.14
N ASP A 297 0.74 11.46 -12.73
CA ASP A 297 0.20 10.33 -13.48
C ASP A 297 -1.33 10.38 -13.61
N ARG A 298 -2.01 11.22 -12.82
CA ARG A 298 -3.48 11.39 -12.77
C ARG A 298 -3.93 12.82 -13.03
N LEU A 299 -3.09 13.68 -13.62
CA LEU A 299 -3.45 15.08 -13.86
C LEU A 299 -4.70 15.25 -14.74
N SER A 300 -4.99 14.33 -15.66
CA SER A 300 -6.22 14.35 -16.45
C SER A 300 -7.49 14.21 -15.61
N GLU A 301 -7.40 13.54 -14.46
CA GLU A 301 -8.52 13.25 -13.56
C GLU A 301 -8.57 14.24 -12.38
N LEU A 302 -7.40 14.64 -11.88
CA LEU A 302 -7.25 15.44 -10.66
C LEU A 302 -6.97 16.92 -10.94
N GLY A 303 -6.45 17.25 -12.13
CA GLY A 303 -5.86 18.55 -12.42
C GLY A 303 -6.81 19.74 -12.27
N ASN A 304 -8.10 19.54 -12.53
CA ASN A 304 -9.12 20.59 -12.41
C ASN A 304 -9.74 20.70 -11.01
N ARG A 305 -9.41 19.78 -10.09
CA ARG A 305 -9.92 19.79 -8.71
C ARG A 305 -9.12 20.78 -7.88
N THR A 306 -9.79 21.49 -6.98
CA THR A 306 -9.10 22.34 -6.01
C THR A 306 -8.40 21.51 -4.94
N ILE A 307 -7.44 22.09 -4.22
CA ILE A 307 -6.77 21.38 -3.12
C ILE A 307 -7.77 20.96 -2.03
N SER A 308 -8.83 21.76 -1.79
CA SER A 308 -9.93 21.39 -0.87
C SER A 308 -10.82 20.24 -1.37
N GLU A 309 -10.67 19.82 -2.63
CA GLU A 309 -11.37 18.68 -3.24
C GLU A 309 -10.49 17.44 -3.37
N LEU A 310 -9.26 17.48 -2.84
CA LEU A 310 -8.32 16.37 -2.87
C LEU A 310 -8.10 15.77 -1.48
N ALA A 311 -8.00 14.44 -1.45
CA ALA A 311 -7.43 13.68 -0.35
C ALA A 311 -5.92 13.55 -0.56
N LEU A 312 -5.13 13.86 0.47
CA LEU A 312 -3.67 13.86 0.47
C LEU A 312 -3.14 12.97 1.59
N PRO A 313 -2.14 12.11 1.34
CA PRO A 313 -1.45 11.38 2.40
C PRO A 313 -0.62 12.36 3.22
N ALA A 314 -0.71 12.25 4.54
CA ALA A 314 -0.14 13.21 5.47
C ALA A 314 0.62 12.51 6.60
N SER A 315 1.81 13.01 6.95
CA SER A 315 2.68 12.39 7.96
C SER A 315 2.72 13.20 9.25
N HIS A 316 2.35 12.58 10.37
CA HIS A 316 2.45 13.20 11.69
C HIS A 316 3.89 13.31 12.17
N ASP A 317 4.25 14.48 12.72
CA ASP A 317 5.58 14.78 13.23
C ASP A 317 6.68 14.35 12.23
N SER A 318 6.55 14.79 10.98
CA SER A 318 7.19 14.14 9.82
C SER A 318 8.72 14.05 9.91
N GLY A 319 9.35 14.97 10.65
CA GLY A 319 10.79 14.97 10.86
C GLY A 319 11.29 13.99 11.94
N MET A 320 10.41 13.30 12.66
CA MET A 320 10.80 12.42 13.76
C MET A 320 11.08 10.99 13.30
N TYR A 321 12.14 10.83 12.50
CA TYR A 321 12.57 9.54 11.93
C TYR A 321 13.95 9.03 12.38
N LYS A 322 14.70 9.84 13.16
CA LYS A 322 16.02 9.44 13.65
C LYS A 322 15.92 8.35 14.73
N GLY A 323 16.90 7.44 14.72
CA GLY A 323 17.05 6.38 15.73
C GLY A 323 17.77 6.83 17.02
N GLY A 324 18.22 5.86 17.83
CA GLY A 324 18.89 6.12 19.11
C GLY A 324 17.91 6.52 20.22
N LEU A 325 18.30 7.44 21.10
CA LEU A 325 17.40 7.95 22.16
C LEU A 325 16.16 8.68 21.59
N ALA A 326 16.18 9.07 20.31
CA ALA A 326 15.03 9.67 19.64
C ALA A 326 13.90 8.66 19.34
N VAL A 327 14.14 7.35 19.48
CA VAL A 327 13.12 6.32 19.21
C VAL A 327 11.86 6.48 20.07
N PHE A 328 11.99 7.09 21.26
CA PHE A 328 10.86 7.31 22.18
C PHE A 328 9.84 8.31 21.64
N GLY A 329 10.24 9.21 20.74
CA GLY A 329 9.38 10.17 20.04
C GLY A 329 9.35 9.94 18.52
N LYS A 330 9.77 8.76 18.05
CA LYS A 330 9.78 8.42 16.63
C LYS A 330 8.36 8.16 16.12
N THR A 331 8.03 8.80 15.01
CA THR A 331 6.71 8.70 14.37
C THR A 331 6.79 8.23 12.92
N GLN A 332 7.98 8.22 12.29
CA GLN A 332 8.17 7.75 10.91
C GLN A 332 9.47 6.94 10.83
N ASP A 333 9.56 5.90 9.99
CA ASP A 333 10.83 5.23 9.67
C ASP A 333 11.54 5.88 8.47
N LEU A 334 10.79 6.49 7.57
CA LEU A 334 11.32 7.12 6.35
C LEU A 334 11.84 8.54 6.62
N SER A 335 12.92 8.92 5.92
CA SER A 335 13.35 10.32 5.82
C SER A 335 12.32 11.17 5.06
N ILE A 336 12.47 12.49 5.02
CA ILE A 336 11.52 13.35 4.29
C ILE A 336 11.51 13.03 2.80
N LYS A 337 12.68 12.76 2.22
CA LYS A 337 12.77 12.30 0.82
C LYS A 337 12.04 10.97 0.63
N GLY A 338 12.25 10.01 1.54
CA GLY A 338 11.55 8.72 1.49
C GLY A 338 10.04 8.86 1.60
N GLN A 339 9.54 9.73 2.47
CA GLN A 339 8.11 10.03 2.60
C GLN A 339 7.53 10.68 1.33
N LEU A 340 8.25 11.61 0.71
CA LEU A 340 7.87 12.20 -0.60
C LEU A 340 7.82 11.14 -1.70
N GLU A 341 8.82 10.26 -1.76
CA GLU A 341 8.90 9.15 -2.72
C GLU A 341 7.81 8.09 -2.47
N ALA A 342 7.39 7.90 -1.22
CA ALA A 342 6.24 7.07 -0.84
C ALA A 342 4.87 7.73 -1.09
N GLY A 343 4.83 8.99 -1.55
CA GLY A 343 3.62 9.69 -1.97
C GLY A 343 3.00 10.66 -0.96
N VAL A 344 3.67 10.93 0.17
CA VAL A 344 3.21 11.92 1.16
C VAL A 344 3.23 13.33 0.59
N ARG A 345 2.17 14.10 0.82
CA ARG A 345 2.00 15.47 0.29
C ARG A 345 1.60 16.49 1.35
N TYR A 346 1.53 16.12 2.63
CA TYR A 346 1.40 17.05 3.74
C TYR A 346 2.32 16.65 4.88
N PHE A 347 3.16 17.58 5.32
CA PHE A 347 4.21 17.34 6.30
C PHE A 347 4.07 18.28 7.50
N ASP A 348 3.91 17.73 8.70
CA ASP A 348 4.01 18.49 9.96
C ASP A 348 5.46 18.56 10.41
N LEU A 349 6.09 19.71 10.18
CA LEU A 349 7.45 20.03 10.57
C LEU A 349 7.41 21.00 11.75
N ARG A 350 8.14 20.66 12.82
CA ARG A 350 8.19 21.44 14.06
C ARG A 350 9.60 21.96 14.31
N PRO A 351 9.95 23.18 13.85
CA PRO A 351 11.31 23.69 13.97
C PRO A 351 11.60 24.25 15.36
N LYS A 352 12.84 24.06 15.80
CA LYS A 352 13.41 24.60 17.03
C LYS A 352 14.71 25.32 16.77
N TRP A 353 14.88 26.49 17.36
CA TRP A 353 16.17 27.19 17.39
C TRP A 353 16.97 26.78 18.62
N ILE A 354 18.17 26.24 18.42
CA ILE A 354 19.06 25.81 19.52
C ILE A 354 20.23 26.79 19.77
N GLY A 355 20.09 28.05 19.37
CA GLY A 355 21.09 29.10 19.57
C GLY A 355 22.11 29.25 18.43
N SER A 356 22.33 28.20 17.64
CA SER A 356 23.29 28.20 16.51
C SER A 356 22.72 27.73 15.19
N LYS A 357 21.70 26.86 15.22
CA LYS A 357 21.05 26.29 14.04
C LYS A 357 19.59 25.95 14.34
N PHE A 358 18.84 25.64 13.28
CA PHE A 358 17.49 25.11 13.36
C PHE A 358 17.50 23.59 13.24
N VAL A 359 16.70 22.93 14.08
CA VAL A 359 16.49 21.49 14.11
C VAL A 359 14.98 21.20 14.10
N ILE A 360 14.58 19.98 13.76
CA ILE A 360 13.22 19.50 14.02
C ILE A 360 13.16 18.89 15.42
N TYR A 361 12.02 18.99 16.09
CA TYR A 361 11.84 18.43 17.44
C TYR A 361 10.41 17.93 17.67
N HIS A 362 10.26 17.10 18.70
CA HIS A 362 8.97 16.76 19.28
C HIS A 362 9.11 16.63 20.80
N GLY A 363 8.42 17.49 21.54
CA GLY A 363 8.52 17.55 23.00
C GLY A 363 9.99 17.72 23.46
N PRO A 364 10.52 16.81 24.30
CA PRO A 364 11.92 16.88 24.74
C PRO A 364 12.92 16.32 23.70
N ILE A 365 12.46 15.68 22.64
CA ILE A 365 13.31 14.95 21.69
C ILE A 365 13.69 15.86 20.52
N THR A 366 14.99 15.93 20.23
CA THR A 366 15.52 16.61 19.03
C THR A 366 15.70 15.60 17.91
N GLY A 367 15.19 15.93 16.73
CA GLY A 367 15.30 15.16 15.51
C GLY A 367 16.41 15.68 14.58
N PRO A 368 16.23 15.61 13.24
CA PRO A 368 17.20 16.06 12.24
C PRO A 368 17.46 17.56 12.26
N ASP A 369 18.56 17.97 11.65
CA ASP A 369 18.80 19.37 11.35
C ASP A 369 17.80 19.83 10.27
N LEU A 370 17.34 21.08 10.34
CA LEU A 370 16.45 21.63 9.31
C LEU A 370 17.11 21.60 7.92
N SER A 371 18.43 21.78 7.85
CA SER A 371 19.18 21.68 6.60
C SER A 371 19.14 20.30 5.96
N GLU A 372 19.10 19.23 6.77
CA GLU A 372 18.97 17.85 6.30
C GLU A 372 17.57 17.65 5.68
N VAL A 373 16.53 18.09 6.39
CA VAL A 373 15.14 18.07 5.90
C VAL A 373 14.97 18.86 4.60
N LEU A 374 15.52 20.07 4.52
CA LEU A 374 15.43 20.89 3.31
C LEU A 374 16.23 20.30 2.14
N SER A 375 17.37 19.65 2.42
CA SER A 375 18.15 18.92 1.41
C SER A 375 17.36 17.74 0.84
N ASP A 376 16.64 17.01 1.68
CA ASP A 376 15.76 15.92 1.26
C ASP A 376 14.63 16.40 0.33
N ILE A 377 13.97 17.51 0.70
CA ILE A 377 12.92 18.13 -0.13
C ILE A 377 13.50 18.59 -1.47
N ARG A 378 14.63 19.29 -1.45
CA ARG A 378 15.33 19.74 -2.66
C ARG A 378 15.66 18.57 -3.58
N ALA A 379 16.23 17.50 -3.05
CA ALA A 379 16.62 16.32 -3.83
C ALA A 379 15.41 15.62 -4.49
N TYR A 380 14.23 15.69 -3.87
CA TYR A 380 12.99 15.24 -4.50
C TYR A 380 12.52 16.22 -5.59
N CYS A 381 12.50 17.52 -5.31
CA CYS A 381 12.10 18.55 -6.27
C CYS A 381 12.96 18.58 -7.54
N GLU A 382 14.26 18.29 -7.42
CA GLU A 382 15.21 18.19 -8.55
C GLU A 382 14.86 17.05 -9.53
N GLN A 383 13.99 16.10 -9.14
CA GLN A 383 13.48 15.04 -10.03
C GLN A 383 12.43 15.56 -11.03
N GLY A 384 11.85 16.74 -10.81
CA GLY A 384 11.01 17.44 -11.79
C GLY A 384 9.58 16.90 -11.94
N HIS A 385 9.06 16.17 -10.95
CA HIS A 385 7.68 15.66 -10.97
C HIS A 385 6.65 16.81 -10.85
N LYS A 386 5.49 16.68 -11.49
CA LYS A 386 4.35 17.62 -11.33
C LYS A 386 3.51 17.30 -10.10
N GLU A 387 4.10 17.53 -8.93
CA GLU A 387 3.55 17.16 -7.63
C GLU A 387 3.42 18.38 -6.72
N LEU A 388 2.38 18.42 -5.89
CA LEU A 388 2.17 19.46 -4.88
C LEU A 388 2.33 18.89 -3.48
N ALA A 389 3.21 19.46 -2.66
CA ALA A 389 3.29 19.16 -1.23
C ALA A 389 3.10 20.40 -0.37
N ILE A 390 2.41 20.23 0.77
CA ILE A 390 2.22 21.24 1.81
C ILE A 390 3.22 20.98 2.93
N LEU A 391 4.09 21.96 3.18
CA LEU A 391 5.08 21.94 4.25
C LEU A 391 4.58 22.82 5.40
N LYS A 392 3.93 22.21 6.40
CA LYS A 392 3.47 22.92 7.60
C LYS A 392 4.65 23.09 8.54
N PHE A 393 5.15 24.32 8.69
CA PHE A 393 6.07 24.70 9.76
C PHE A 393 5.29 25.29 10.92
N SER A 394 5.15 24.53 11.99
CA SER A 394 4.33 24.90 13.15
C SER A 394 5.05 24.59 14.47
N HIS A 395 4.38 24.83 15.60
CA HIS A 395 4.90 24.51 16.93
C HIS A 395 6.35 25.01 17.11
N PHE A 396 6.61 26.27 16.76
CA PHE A 396 7.94 26.84 16.85
C PHE A 396 8.45 26.87 18.30
N ASP A 397 9.68 26.39 18.54
CA ASP A 397 10.38 26.52 19.84
C ASP A 397 11.64 27.39 19.70
N GLY A 398 11.74 28.45 20.50
CA GLY A 398 12.85 29.39 20.44
C GLY A 398 12.93 30.25 19.15
N ILE A 399 11.96 30.13 18.24
CA ILE A 399 11.86 30.94 17.01
C ILE A 399 10.89 32.09 17.24
N ASN A 400 11.36 33.30 17.01
CA ASN A 400 10.66 34.55 17.26
C ASN A 400 10.98 35.56 16.13
N SER A 401 10.43 36.76 16.22
CA SER A 401 10.59 37.80 15.19
C SER A 401 12.06 38.17 14.88
N ALA A 402 13.02 37.93 15.78
CA ALA A 402 14.43 38.25 15.56
C ALA A 402 15.16 37.19 14.71
N ASN A 403 14.86 35.91 14.88
CA ASN A 403 15.52 34.82 14.14
C ASN A 403 14.64 34.21 13.04
N TYR A 404 13.36 34.56 12.95
CA TYR A 404 12.48 34.14 11.86
C TYR A 404 12.97 34.55 10.46
N PRO A 405 13.55 35.75 10.22
CA PRO A 405 14.15 36.07 8.92
C PRO A 405 15.28 35.09 8.52
N VAL A 406 16.08 34.62 9.50
CA VAL A 406 17.16 33.65 9.25
C VAL A 406 16.57 32.29 8.88
N PHE A 407 15.53 31.84 9.60
CA PHE A 407 14.78 30.62 9.26
C PHE A 407 14.24 30.69 7.82
N ARG A 408 13.56 31.78 7.46
CA ARG A 408 13.00 31.95 6.12
C ARG A 408 14.06 31.98 5.04
N GLN A 409 15.17 32.69 5.26
CA GLN A 409 16.27 32.72 4.30
C GLN A 409 16.81 31.31 4.06
N GLN A 410 16.96 30.50 5.11
CA GLN A 410 17.41 29.12 4.97
C GLN A 410 16.44 28.26 4.14
N VAL A 411 15.12 28.44 4.31
CA VAL A 411 14.10 27.75 3.49
C VAL A 411 14.14 28.24 2.04
N GLU A 412 14.19 29.55 1.81
CA GLU A 412 14.25 30.16 0.48
C GLU A 412 15.51 29.74 -0.29
N ASP A 413 16.67 29.74 0.36
CA ASP A 413 17.95 29.33 -0.25
C ASP A 413 17.94 27.85 -0.68
N ALA A 414 17.22 27.01 0.07
CA ALA A 414 17.19 25.57 -0.18
C ALA A 414 16.16 25.18 -1.25
N ILE A 415 14.94 25.72 -1.16
CA ILE A 415 13.80 25.26 -1.97
C ILE A 415 13.00 26.38 -2.64
N GLY A 416 13.45 27.63 -2.59
CA GLY A 416 12.73 28.80 -3.11
C GLY A 416 12.40 28.76 -4.61
N ALA A 417 13.10 27.93 -5.38
CA ALA A 417 12.81 27.70 -6.80
C ALA A 417 11.51 26.90 -7.04
N TRP A 418 11.08 26.09 -6.07
CA TRP A 418 9.88 25.26 -6.15
C TRP A 418 8.73 25.75 -5.26
N MET A 419 8.96 26.81 -4.48
CA MET A 419 7.94 27.34 -3.58
C MET A 419 6.75 27.94 -4.34
N VAL A 420 5.54 27.63 -3.89
CA VAL A 420 4.32 28.28 -4.37
C VAL A 420 4.35 29.75 -3.92
N LYS A 421 4.75 30.65 -4.81
CA LYS A 421 4.90 32.09 -4.53
C LYS A 421 3.66 32.92 -4.81
N THR A 422 2.68 32.35 -5.49
CA THR A 422 1.41 33.00 -5.83
C THR A 422 0.26 32.03 -5.65
N LYS A 423 -0.93 32.56 -5.40
CA LYS A 423 -2.21 31.82 -5.42
C LYS A 423 -3.16 32.50 -6.40
N PRO A 424 -4.21 31.82 -6.89
CA PRO A 424 -5.15 32.44 -7.82
C PRO A 424 -5.77 33.72 -7.25
N GLU A 425 -5.97 34.72 -8.10
CA GLU A 425 -6.46 36.03 -7.68
C GLU A 425 -7.83 35.92 -6.99
N GLY A 426 -7.96 36.59 -5.85
CA GLY A 426 -9.19 36.59 -5.05
C GLY A 426 -9.51 35.27 -4.34
N LYS A 427 -8.63 34.27 -4.42
CA LYS A 427 -8.82 32.94 -3.80
C LYS A 427 -7.89 32.69 -2.62
N ARG A 428 -8.30 31.79 -1.74
CA ARG A 428 -7.47 31.15 -0.70
C ARG A 428 -6.57 30.08 -1.35
N LEU A 429 -5.55 29.61 -0.62
CA LEU A 429 -4.63 28.60 -1.16
C LEU A 429 -5.35 27.31 -1.58
N ALA A 430 -6.27 26.85 -0.74
CA ALA A 430 -6.95 25.58 -0.98
C ALA A 430 -7.97 25.62 -2.13
N GLU A 431 -8.33 26.82 -2.61
CA GLU A 431 -9.28 27.04 -3.70
C GLU A 431 -8.60 27.09 -5.08
N GLY A 432 -7.26 27.02 -5.12
CA GLY A 432 -6.52 26.78 -6.35
C GLY A 432 -6.60 25.32 -6.78
N THR A 433 -6.67 25.11 -8.08
CA THR A 433 -6.65 23.79 -8.71
C THR A 433 -5.25 23.18 -8.66
N LEU A 434 -5.18 21.85 -8.68
CA LEU A 434 -3.90 21.15 -8.75
C LEU A 434 -3.05 21.64 -9.94
N SER A 435 -3.66 21.76 -11.13
CA SER A 435 -2.94 22.20 -12.34
C SER A 435 -2.39 23.62 -12.22
N GLU A 436 -3.14 24.54 -11.60
CA GLU A 436 -2.66 25.92 -11.37
C GLU A 436 -1.34 25.95 -10.58
N TYR A 437 -1.12 24.96 -9.71
CA TYR A 437 0.12 24.87 -8.94
C TYR A 437 1.23 24.06 -9.61
N VAL A 438 0.91 22.94 -10.26
CA VAL A 438 1.95 21.98 -10.73
C VAL A 438 2.26 22.05 -12.22
N ASN A 439 1.66 22.99 -12.96
CA ASN A 439 1.86 23.13 -14.40
C ASN A 439 3.34 23.27 -14.79
N ASP A 440 4.11 24.02 -13.98
CA ASP A 440 5.53 24.33 -14.20
C ASP A 440 6.49 23.35 -13.51
N GLY A 441 5.97 22.31 -12.85
CA GLY A 441 6.75 21.29 -12.16
C GLY A 441 6.33 21.10 -10.71
N THR A 442 7.28 20.71 -9.86
CA THR A 442 7.02 20.47 -8.44
C THR A 442 6.67 21.77 -7.72
N ALA A 443 5.65 21.72 -6.88
CA ALA A 443 5.12 22.86 -6.14
C ALA A 443 5.16 22.60 -4.62
N MET A 444 5.94 23.42 -3.89
CA MET A 444 6.09 23.34 -2.44
C MET A 444 5.32 24.48 -1.77
N MET A 445 4.16 24.19 -1.18
CA MET A 445 3.35 25.15 -0.46
C MET A 445 3.84 25.26 0.99
N VAL A 446 4.64 26.28 1.29
CA VAL A 446 5.17 26.53 2.64
C VAL A 446 4.12 27.26 3.48
N ALA A 447 3.58 26.55 4.46
CA ALA A 447 2.51 27.01 5.35
C ALA A 447 3.07 27.22 6.76
N VAL A 448 3.07 28.45 7.25
CA VAL A 448 3.72 28.85 8.50
C VAL A 448 2.69 29.12 9.58
N GLY A 449 2.76 28.36 10.67
CA GLY A 449 1.92 28.53 11.85
C GLY A 449 2.31 29.73 12.72
N ASN A 450 1.53 29.96 13.78
CA ASN A 450 1.64 31.14 14.67
C ASN A 450 1.47 32.47 13.90
N ASP A 451 1.81 33.60 14.52
CA ASP A 451 1.64 34.93 13.92
C ASP A 451 2.92 35.43 13.20
N LEU A 452 3.98 34.62 13.10
CA LEU A 452 5.27 35.06 12.53
C LEU A 452 5.16 35.50 11.06
N ALA A 453 4.42 34.77 10.23
CA ALA A 453 4.20 35.12 8.82
C ALA A 453 3.21 36.29 8.64
N ILE A 454 2.40 36.59 9.66
CA ILE A 454 1.55 37.79 9.70
C ILE A 454 2.42 39.01 9.99
N ASP A 455 3.23 38.93 11.05
CA ASP A 455 4.04 40.04 11.54
C ASP A 455 5.15 40.42 10.56
N GLN A 456 5.67 39.43 9.84
CA GLN A 456 6.71 39.59 8.85
C GLN A 456 6.27 38.84 7.59
N PRO A 457 5.47 39.43 6.69
CA PRO A 457 5.04 38.75 5.47
C PRO A 457 6.20 38.63 4.47
N GLN A 458 6.23 37.53 3.72
CA GLN A 458 7.13 37.33 2.58
C GLN A 458 6.46 36.41 1.56
N GLN A 459 6.63 36.71 0.28
CA GLN A 459 6.09 35.89 -0.80
C GLN A 459 6.55 34.44 -0.67
N GLY A 460 5.62 33.49 -0.82
CA GLY A 460 5.90 32.06 -0.68
C GLY A 460 5.85 31.52 0.75
N PHE A 461 5.75 32.38 1.77
CA PHE A 461 5.52 31.98 3.17
C PHE A 461 4.10 32.33 3.57
N TRP A 462 3.21 31.35 3.52
CA TRP A 462 1.77 31.55 3.69
C TRP A 462 1.33 31.38 5.13
N VAL A 463 0.32 32.13 5.57
CA VAL A 463 -0.20 32.06 6.93
C VAL A 463 -1.08 30.83 7.10
N TYR A 464 -0.66 29.91 7.96
CA TYR A 464 -1.44 28.75 8.38
C TYR A 464 -2.13 29.02 9.71
N LYS A 465 -3.40 28.60 9.85
CA LYS A 465 -4.11 28.60 11.13
C LYS A 465 -4.91 27.32 11.34
N ASP A 466 -4.86 26.79 12.55
CA ASP A 466 -5.83 25.79 12.99
C ASP A 466 -7.23 26.43 13.07
N TRP A 467 -8.25 25.61 12.83
CA TRP A 467 -9.66 26.02 12.71
C TRP A 467 -10.21 26.78 13.92
N ASP A 468 -9.60 26.62 15.09
CA ASP A 468 -10.00 27.26 16.34
C ASP A 468 -9.09 28.43 16.74
N SER A 469 -8.19 28.89 15.87
CA SER A 469 -7.31 30.02 16.15
C SER A 469 -8.06 31.35 16.23
N GLY A 470 -7.57 32.29 17.04
CA GLY A 470 -8.16 33.63 17.20
C GLY A 470 -7.90 34.56 16.00
N SER A 471 -6.91 34.24 15.16
CA SER A 471 -6.50 35.04 14.01
C SER A 471 -6.79 34.36 12.66
N VAL A 472 -7.79 33.46 12.60
CA VAL A 472 -8.17 32.71 11.38
C VAL A 472 -8.49 33.60 10.17
N ALA A 473 -9.02 34.83 10.38
CA ALA A 473 -9.31 35.76 9.29
C ALA A 473 -8.07 36.22 8.50
N GLN A 474 -6.88 36.06 9.08
CA GLN A 474 -5.60 36.41 8.45
C GLN A 474 -4.92 35.20 7.79
N ALA A 475 -5.55 34.02 7.83
CA ALA A 475 -4.99 32.79 7.29
C ALA A 475 -5.13 32.72 5.77
N ASP A 476 -4.08 32.26 5.10
CA ASP A 476 -4.10 31.85 3.69
C ASP A 476 -4.59 30.40 3.52
N LEU A 477 -4.33 29.57 4.53
CA LEU A 477 -4.76 28.17 4.65
C LEU A 477 -5.25 27.89 6.07
N THR A 478 -6.44 27.31 6.20
CA THR A 478 -7.01 26.86 7.48
C THR A 478 -7.24 25.35 7.48
N VAL A 479 -6.97 24.71 8.61
CA VAL A 479 -7.13 23.25 8.74
C VAL A 479 -7.88 22.93 10.03
N PHE A 480 -8.88 22.06 9.92
CA PHE A 480 -9.47 21.40 11.09
C PHE A 480 -8.47 20.33 11.55
N ASP A 481 -7.73 20.64 12.60
CA ASP A 481 -6.69 19.79 13.19
C ASP A 481 -7.04 19.56 14.69
N GLU A 482 -7.67 18.42 14.99
CA GLU A 482 -8.07 18.07 16.37
C GLU A 482 -7.95 16.55 16.60
N TYR A 483 -6.85 16.14 17.25
CA TYR A 483 -6.59 14.74 17.60
C TYR A 483 -7.49 14.23 18.74
N SER A 484 -7.57 12.90 18.88
CA SER A 484 -8.49 12.21 19.80
C SER A 484 -7.99 12.08 21.24
N ASN A 485 -6.69 12.31 21.47
CA ASN A 485 -6.00 12.18 22.76
C ASN A 485 -6.27 10.83 23.47
N THR A 486 -6.12 9.73 22.74
CA THR A 486 -6.33 8.37 23.25
C THR A 486 -5.31 7.39 22.68
N ILE A 487 -5.16 6.25 23.34
CA ILE A 487 -4.39 5.09 22.85
C ILE A 487 -5.30 3.97 22.33
N SER A 488 -6.62 4.13 22.44
CA SER A 488 -7.60 3.15 21.96
C SER A 488 -7.96 3.43 20.50
N PHE A 489 -7.63 2.49 19.61
CA PHE A 489 -8.01 2.57 18.20
C PHE A 489 -9.50 2.81 18.01
N SER A 490 -10.35 2.02 18.68
CA SER A 490 -11.81 2.17 18.58
C SER A 490 -12.32 3.54 19.04
N SER A 491 -11.71 4.11 20.07
CA SER A 491 -12.06 5.44 20.57
C SER A 491 -11.59 6.55 19.62
N MET A 492 -10.39 6.41 19.06
CA MET A 492 -9.86 7.34 18.06
C MET A 492 -10.73 7.34 16.80
N LYS A 493 -11.02 6.15 16.24
CA LYS A 493 -11.87 6.00 15.05
C LYS A 493 -13.23 6.68 15.24
N LYS A 494 -13.89 6.40 16.37
CA LYS A 494 -15.19 7.00 16.70
C LYS A 494 -15.12 8.53 16.79
N ASP A 495 -14.14 9.06 17.53
CA ASP A 495 -13.94 10.50 17.70
C ASP A 495 -13.71 11.20 16.35
N GLN A 496 -12.83 10.65 15.51
CA GLN A 496 -12.51 11.22 14.21
C GLN A 496 -13.71 11.17 13.24
N PHE A 497 -14.53 10.12 13.30
CA PHE A 497 -15.74 10.01 12.49
C PHE A 497 -16.79 11.04 12.91
N GLU A 498 -17.03 11.22 14.21
CA GLU A 498 -17.96 12.22 14.76
C GLU A 498 -17.52 13.65 14.41
N LYS A 499 -16.22 13.93 14.48
CA LYS A 499 -15.63 15.21 14.04
C LYS A 499 -15.86 15.46 12.54
N PHE A 500 -15.66 14.45 11.70
CA PHE A 500 -15.90 14.58 10.26
C PHE A 500 -17.39 14.77 9.93
N GLU A 501 -18.27 14.01 10.57
CA GLU A 501 -19.72 14.10 10.37
C GLU A 501 -20.27 15.51 10.66
N THR A 502 -19.70 16.17 11.67
CA THR A 502 -20.10 17.52 12.13
C THR A 502 -19.29 18.65 11.49
N PHE A 503 -18.30 18.34 10.65
CA PHE A 503 -17.43 19.33 10.02
C PHE A 503 -18.16 20.15 8.95
N THR A 504 -18.49 21.40 9.28
CA THR A 504 -19.24 22.32 8.38
C THR A 504 -18.37 23.02 7.33
N GLY A 505 -17.04 22.90 7.41
CA GLY A 505 -16.10 23.69 6.62
C GLY A 505 -16.03 25.17 7.02
N LYS A 506 -16.34 25.49 8.28
CA LYS A 506 -16.24 26.84 8.87
C LYS A 506 -15.32 26.82 10.08
N CYS A 507 -14.52 27.87 10.25
CA CYS A 507 -13.66 28.00 11.43
C CYS A 507 -14.49 28.27 12.70
N LYS A 508 -14.04 27.77 13.86
CA LYS A 508 -14.78 27.83 15.13
C LYS A 508 -14.96 29.25 15.64
N LYS A 509 -13.87 30.03 15.63
CA LYS A 509 -13.83 31.38 16.22
C LYS A 509 -14.32 32.46 15.25
N ASP A 510 -14.29 32.20 13.95
CA ASP A 510 -14.87 33.06 12.93
C ASP A 510 -15.53 32.21 11.83
N PRO A 511 -16.85 31.97 11.93
CA PRO A 511 -17.59 31.18 10.95
C PRO A 511 -17.71 31.81 9.55
N SER A 512 -17.28 33.07 9.37
CA SER A 512 -17.22 33.70 8.04
C SER A 512 -16.00 33.26 7.25
N VAL A 513 -14.97 32.73 7.92
CA VAL A 513 -13.75 32.20 7.32
C VAL A 513 -13.96 30.72 6.98
N PRO A 514 -13.73 30.31 5.72
CA PRO A 514 -13.70 28.89 5.37
C PRO A 514 -12.68 28.14 6.24
N CYS A 515 -13.06 26.95 6.73
CA CYS A 515 -12.09 25.96 7.21
C CYS A 515 -11.77 25.07 6.01
N ASP A 516 -10.60 25.29 5.41
CA ASP A 516 -10.32 24.83 4.05
C ASP A 516 -10.21 23.31 3.95
N LEU A 517 -9.47 22.69 4.87
CA LEU A 517 -9.17 21.26 4.85
C LEU A 517 -9.60 20.58 6.16
N PHE A 518 -10.15 19.37 6.05
CA PHE A 518 -10.32 18.46 7.18
C PHE A 518 -9.15 17.51 7.32
N LEU A 519 -8.48 17.52 8.48
CA LEU A 519 -7.45 16.56 8.82
C LEU A 519 -8.05 15.41 9.62
N LEU A 520 -8.02 14.20 9.07
CA LEU A 520 -8.32 12.98 9.79
C LEU A 520 -7.08 12.59 10.59
N SER A 521 -7.10 12.89 11.89
CA SER A 521 -6.00 12.60 12.81
C SER A 521 -6.03 11.14 13.21
N TRP A 522 -5.45 10.30 12.34
CA TRP A 522 -5.37 8.86 12.50
C TRP A 522 -4.13 8.46 13.32
N THR A 523 -3.97 9.16 14.45
CA THR A 523 -2.82 9.06 15.35
C THR A 523 -3.29 8.69 16.75
N LEU A 524 -2.44 7.99 17.50
CA LEU A 524 -2.68 7.61 18.89
C LEU A 524 -1.63 8.26 19.77
N THR A 525 -1.99 8.63 20.99
CA THR A 525 -1.15 9.48 21.85
C THR A 525 -0.65 8.74 23.10
N PRO A 526 0.28 7.79 22.98
CA PRO A 526 0.92 7.19 24.13
C PRO A 526 1.96 8.17 24.72
N PRO A 527 2.35 8.03 26.00
CA PRO A 527 3.40 8.85 26.59
C PRO A 527 4.78 8.71 25.91
N THR A 528 5.09 7.51 25.40
CA THR A 528 6.31 7.17 24.65
C THR A 528 6.04 5.96 23.75
N ALA A 529 6.87 5.76 22.72
CA ALA A 529 6.81 4.61 21.82
C ALA A 529 5.47 4.51 21.06
N VAL A 530 5.37 5.26 19.96
CA VAL A 530 4.17 5.36 19.13
C VAL A 530 3.91 4.09 18.32
N TRP A 531 4.96 3.40 17.87
CA TRP A 531 4.85 2.23 16.98
C TRP A 531 3.90 1.13 17.48
N PRO A 532 3.97 0.64 18.73
CA PRO A 532 3.12 -0.46 19.18
C PRO A 532 1.62 -0.13 19.13
N VAL A 533 1.24 1.13 19.34
CA VAL A 533 -0.17 1.53 19.30
C VAL A 533 -0.63 1.88 17.89
N SER A 534 0.24 2.43 17.04
CA SER A 534 -0.14 2.85 15.67
C SER A 534 -0.46 1.67 14.75
N LYS A 535 0.05 0.45 15.03
CA LYS A 535 -0.15 -0.73 14.17
C LYS A 535 -1.61 -1.00 13.83
N GLU A 536 -2.49 -1.04 14.82
CA GLU A 536 -3.92 -1.34 14.60
C GLU A 536 -4.59 -0.27 13.73
N ALA A 537 -4.29 1.00 14.00
CA ALA A 537 -4.78 2.12 13.19
C ALA A 537 -4.27 2.02 11.75
N ASN A 538 -2.98 1.75 11.55
CA ASN A 538 -2.36 1.66 10.22
C ASN A 538 -2.93 0.50 9.39
N ARG A 539 -3.18 -0.66 10.01
CA ARG A 539 -3.86 -1.80 9.37
C ARG A 539 -5.25 -1.43 8.85
N ALA A 540 -6.01 -0.69 9.66
CA ALA A 540 -7.43 -0.43 9.45
C ALA A 540 -7.77 0.86 8.69
N LEU A 541 -6.78 1.66 8.24
CA LEU A 541 -7.06 2.94 7.57
C LEU A 541 -7.92 2.75 6.31
N GLY A 542 -7.61 1.76 5.48
CA GLY A 542 -8.34 1.48 4.25
C GLY A 542 -9.79 1.06 4.48
N SER A 543 -10.04 0.16 5.45
CA SER A 543 -11.40 -0.28 5.80
C SER A 543 -12.21 0.83 6.47
N ALA A 544 -11.59 1.60 7.37
CA ALA A 544 -12.24 2.75 8.01
C ALA A 544 -12.68 3.82 7.01
N MET A 545 -11.86 4.11 5.99
CA MET A 545 -12.18 5.12 4.98
C MET A 545 -13.30 4.70 4.02
N VAL A 546 -13.68 3.42 3.99
CA VAL A 546 -14.85 2.93 3.26
C VAL A 546 -16.13 3.03 4.10
N GLU A 547 -16.02 3.02 5.43
CA GLU A 547 -17.17 3.23 6.33
C GLU A 547 -17.64 4.70 6.34
N LEU A 548 -16.74 5.64 6.07
CA LEU A 548 -17.07 7.05 5.96
C LEU A 548 -17.75 7.38 4.61
N PRO A 549 -18.74 8.27 4.59
CA PRO A 549 -19.26 8.79 3.34
C PRO A 549 -18.18 9.63 2.65
N GLU A 550 -18.11 9.58 1.32
CA GLU A 550 -17.14 10.38 0.54
C GLU A 550 -17.22 11.86 0.86
N LYS A 551 -18.45 12.36 0.96
CA LYS A 551 -18.79 13.69 1.43
C LYS A 551 -19.69 13.59 2.64
N ASN A 552 -19.41 14.36 3.68
CA ASN A 552 -20.33 14.51 4.79
C ASN A 552 -21.60 15.29 4.36
N GLN A 553 -22.55 15.46 5.29
CA GLN A 553 -23.81 16.19 5.06
C GLN A 553 -23.64 17.66 4.60
N TYR A 554 -22.45 18.23 4.77
CA TYR A 554 -22.10 19.60 4.35
C TYR A 554 -21.31 19.64 3.03
N GLY A 555 -21.17 18.50 2.34
CA GLY A 555 -20.45 18.39 1.09
C GLY A 555 -18.92 18.41 1.23
N LYS A 556 -18.38 18.22 2.45
CA LYS A 556 -16.94 18.23 2.73
C LYS A 556 -16.37 16.82 2.70
N ILE A 557 -15.11 16.70 2.27
CA ILE A 557 -14.36 15.45 2.20
C ILE A 557 -13.32 15.38 3.32
N VAL A 558 -12.76 14.19 3.56
CA VAL A 558 -11.52 14.06 4.31
C VAL A 558 -10.37 14.47 3.40
N ASN A 559 -9.65 15.54 3.76
CA ASN A 559 -8.59 16.09 2.92
C ASN A 559 -7.20 15.55 3.28
N LEU A 560 -6.88 15.37 4.56
CA LEU A 560 -5.55 14.97 5.00
C LEU A 560 -5.65 13.65 5.78
N LEU A 561 -5.05 12.58 5.25
CA LEU A 561 -4.95 11.27 5.93
C LEU A 561 -3.68 11.27 6.79
N TYR A 562 -3.81 11.74 8.03
CA TYR A 562 -2.68 12.07 8.89
C TYR A 562 -2.32 10.93 9.82
N VAL A 563 -1.19 10.27 9.54
CA VAL A 563 -0.80 9.00 10.17
C VAL A 563 0.59 9.06 10.78
N ASP A 564 0.82 8.22 11.79
CA ASP A 564 2.15 7.79 12.20
C ASP A 564 2.59 6.57 11.37
N TYR A 565 3.88 6.47 11.07
CA TYR A 565 4.50 5.36 10.37
C TYR A 565 3.84 5.10 9.02
N VAL A 566 3.87 6.13 8.15
CA VAL A 566 3.17 6.13 6.85
C VAL A 566 3.58 4.96 5.97
N GLU A 567 4.83 4.51 6.12
CA GLU A 567 5.40 3.31 5.51
C GLU A 567 4.79 1.98 5.96
N TYR A 568 3.69 2.02 6.73
CA TYR A 568 2.89 0.85 7.08
C TYR A 568 1.38 1.05 6.95
N ALA A 569 0.90 2.27 6.65
CA ALA A 569 -0.52 2.64 6.72
C ALA A 569 -1.25 2.62 5.36
N ARG A 570 -0.54 2.44 4.25
CA ARG A 570 -1.07 2.57 2.88
C ARG A 570 -1.78 3.90 2.61
N ALA A 571 -1.39 4.97 3.31
CA ALA A 571 -2.08 6.27 3.21
C ALA A 571 -2.13 6.82 1.78
N THR A 572 -1.08 6.57 0.97
CA THR A 572 -1.05 6.92 -0.46
C THR A 572 -2.11 6.21 -1.27
N ASP A 573 -2.20 4.89 -1.16
CA ASP A 573 -3.19 4.08 -1.88
C ASP A 573 -4.61 4.46 -1.45
N VAL A 574 -4.82 4.69 -0.15
CA VAL A 574 -6.11 5.15 0.38
C VAL A 574 -6.47 6.54 -0.16
N ALA A 575 -5.54 7.49 -0.19
CA ALA A 575 -5.80 8.83 -0.75
C ALA A 575 -6.12 8.78 -2.24
N ILE A 576 -5.36 8.00 -3.02
CA ILE A 576 -5.64 7.81 -4.46
C ILE A 576 -7.05 7.24 -4.65
N ALA A 577 -7.41 6.21 -3.88
CA ALA A 577 -8.73 5.60 -3.97
C ALA A 577 -9.87 6.56 -3.57
N GLN A 578 -9.65 7.47 -2.61
CA GLN A 578 -10.64 8.50 -2.24
C GLN A 578 -10.75 9.61 -3.29
N ASN A 579 -9.68 9.88 -4.04
CA ASN A 579 -9.74 10.83 -5.15
C ASN A 579 -10.44 10.25 -6.39
N ASN A 580 -10.34 8.94 -6.62
CA ASN A 580 -10.85 8.29 -7.81
C ASN A 580 -12.30 7.78 -7.64
N THR A 581 -13.28 8.65 -7.85
CA THR A 581 -14.72 8.32 -7.76
C THR A 581 -15.25 7.43 -8.89
N ASN A 582 -14.44 7.14 -9.92
CA ASN A 582 -14.88 6.45 -11.14
C ASN A 582 -14.20 5.09 -11.39
N GLN A 583 -13.37 4.58 -10.46
CA GLN A 583 -12.54 3.39 -10.70
C GLN A 583 -12.93 2.11 -9.95
N PHE A 584 -14.09 2.05 -9.31
CA PHE A 584 -14.57 0.82 -8.66
C PHE A 584 -16.06 0.61 -8.86
#